data_AF-A0A845QZ37-F1
#
_entry.id   AF-A0A845QZ37-F1
#
_cell.length_a   1.000
_cell.length_b   1.000
_cell.length_c   1.000
_cell.angle_alpha   90.00
_cell.angle_beta   90.00
_cell.angle_gamma   90.00
#
_symmetry.space_group_name_H-M   'P 1'
#
loop_
_entity.id
_entity.type
_entity.pdbx_description
1 polymer ?
#
loop_
_entity_poly.entity_id
_entity_poly.type
_entity_poly.pdbx_seq_one_letter_code
_entity_poly.pdbx_strand_id
1 'polypeptide(L)'
;MYKVIKVSNRSFTIPKLIRNRLNINPYDNVIIDYDNEKKILIIEKHISTYKCFACEGEGIFKKENRECFVCNGDKRIDKDLFDDIYQLIKKLMFQSKEYELDINLSTEIVEIHNNENLRISNIQIYSTIYDRNVLDRIEDQIRKELIKQNSKFDGDLTYKNIFIISKKFKTNEIRSYIINYLLSIHSKKNRKGVQYYEKQ
;
A
#
# COMPACT_ATOMS: atom_id res chain seq x y z
N MET A 1 -3.80 9.75 -27.96
CA MET A 1 -4.82 8.80 -28.46
C MET A 1 -4.08 7.70 -29.20
N TYR A 2 -4.04 6.47 -28.67
CA TYR A 2 -3.29 5.37 -29.30
C TYR A 2 -4.25 4.48 -30.07
N LYS A 3 -4.03 4.35 -31.37
CA LYS A 3 -4.86 3.62 -32.33
C LYS A 3 -4.47 2.13 -32.28
N VAL A 4 -5.45 1.25 -32.06
CA VAL A 4 -5.26 -0.20 -31.93
C VAL A 4 -5.10 -0.84 -33.31
N ILE A 5 -4.20 -1.83 -33.38
CA ILE A 5 -3.81 -2.58 -34.58
C ILE A 5 -4.80 -3.74 -34.82
N LYS A 6 -5.10 -3.97 -36.10
CA LYS A 6 -5.96 -5.03 -36.64
C LYS A 6 -5.63 -6.41 -36.04
N VAL A 7 -6.63 -7.05 -35.44
CA VAL A 7 -6.53 -8.37 -34.82
C VAL A 7 -6.64 -9.45 -35.91
N SER A 8 -5.65 -10.33 -36.06
CA SER A 8 -5.79 -11.56 -36.86
C SER A 8 -6.04 -12.74 -35.93
N ASN A 9 -7.28 -13.20 -35.91
CA ASN A 9 -7.87 -14.48 -35.48
C ASN A 9 -7.33 -15.34 -34.33
N ARG A 10 -6.30 -14.98 -33.55
CA ARG A 10 -5.96 -15.62 -32.24
C ARG A 10 -4.80 -14.98 -31.48
N SER A 11 -4.06 -14.04 -32.06
CA SER A 11 -2.95 -13.36 -31.37
C SER A 11 -3.14 -11.84 -31.41
N PHE A 12 -2.98 -11.21 -30.26
CA PHE A 12 -2.82 -9.75 -30.18
C PHE A 12 -1.36 -9.47 -29.82
N THR A 13 -0.76 -8.47 -30.46
CA THR A 13 0.59 -8.02 -30.12
C THR A 13 0.49 -6.67 -29.42
N ILE A 14 0.94 -6.58 -28.17
CA ILE A 14 1.05 -5.30 -27.48
C ILE A 14 2.21 -4.51 -28.10
N PRO A 15 1.97 -3.30 -28.63
CA PRO A 15 3.02 -2.44 -29.17
C PRO A 15 4.17 -2.25 -28.17
N LYS A 16 5.41 -2.24 -28.67
CA LYS A 16 6.62 -2.09 -27.82
C LYS A 16 6.55 -0.85 -26.93
N LEU A 17 5.99 0.25 -27.43
CA LEU A 17 5.80 1.48 -26.66
C LEU A 17 4.91 1.27 -25.42
N ILE A 18 3.81 0.51 -25.57
CA ILE A 18 2.91 0.20 -24.45
C ILE A 18 3.59 -0.78 -23.50
N ARG A 19 4.26 -1.81 -24.00
CA ARG A 19 5.03 -2.76 -23.17
C ARG A 19 6.08 -2.06 -22.31
N ASN A 20 6.87 -1.18 -22.91
CA ASN A 20 7.89 -0.42 -22.19
C ASN A 20 7.27 0.51 -21.16
N ARG A 21 6.19 1.22 -21.52
CA ARG A 21 5.50 2.14 -20.60
C ARG A 21 4.87 1.44 -19.40
N LEU A 22 4.32 0.24 -19.61
CA LEU A 22 3.68 -0.57 -18.57
C LEU A 22 4.63 -1.58 -17.92
N ASN A 23 5.92 -1.57 -18.31
CA ASN A 23 6.94 -2.52 -17.88
C ASN A 23 6.47 -3.99 -17.95
N ILE A 24 5.84 -4.37 -19.08
CA ILE A 24 5.33 -5.72 -19.35
C ILE A 24 6.48 -6.57 -19.90
N ASN A 25 6.83 -7.62 -19.16
CA ASN A 25 7.80 -8.65 -19.53
C ASN A 25 7.12 -9.83 -20.22
N PRO A 26 7.89 -10.68 -20.92
CA PRO A 26 7.40 -12.00 -21.31
C PRO A 26 6.84 -12.73 -20.08
N TYR A 27 5.70 -13.41 -20.24
CA TYR A 27 4.99 -14.16 -19.19
C TYR A 27 4.20 -13.34 -18.15
N ASP A 28 4.20 -12.01 -18.23
CA ASP A 28 3.29 -11.22 -17.41
C ASP A 28 1.84 -11.39 -17.88
N ASN A 29 0.93 -11.50 -16.91
CA ASN A 29 -0.51 -11.44 -17.19
C ASN A 29 -0.90 -9.99 -17.48
N VAL A 30 -1.75 -9.79 -18.49
CA VAL A 30 -2.24 -8.46 -18.89
C VAL A 30 -3.75 -8.55 -19.02
N ILE A 31 -4.46 -7.62 -18.38
CA ILE A 31 -5.89 -7.42 -18.56
C ILE A 31 -6.07 -6.47 -19.73
N ILE A 32 -6.92 -6.86 -20.67
CA ILE A 32 -7.31 -6.05 -21.81
C ILE A 32 -8.82 -5.89 -21.75
N ASP A 33 -9.26 -4.65 -21.64
CA ASP A 33 -10.67 -4.29 -21.56
C ASP A 33 -11.00 -3.20 -22.60
N TYR A 34 -12.28 -3.05 -22.92
CA TYR A 34 -12.77 -2.08 -23.88
C TYR A 34 -13.95 -1.30 -23.32
N ASP A 35 -13.72 -0.01 -23.07
CA ASP A 35 -14.77 0.93 -22.67
C ASP A 35 -15.55 1.34 -23.93
N ASN A 36 -16.76 0.79 -24.08
CA ASN A 36 -17.65 1.01 -25.23
C ASN A 36 -18.10 2.47 -25.36
N GLU A 37 -18.31 3.17 -24.25
CA GLU A 37 -18.80 4.55 -24.25
C GLU A 37 -17.71 5.51 -24.73
N LYS A 38 -16.50 5.35 -24.18
CA LYS A 38 -15.36 6.19 -24.55
C LYS A 38 -14.64 5.71 -25.81
N LYS A 39 -14.98 4.52 -26.30
CA LYS A 39 -14.32 3.84 -27.44
C LYS A 39 -12.80 3.74 -27.25
N ILE A 40 -12.37 3.36 -26.05
CA ILE A 40 -10.95 3.21 -25.71
C ILE A 40 -10.63 1.77 -25.31
N LEU A 41 -9.45 1.31 -25.74
CA LEU A 41 -8.86 0.05 -25.27
C LEU A 41 -8.02 0.35 -24.03
N ILE A 42 -8.32 -0.36 -22.94
CA ILE A 42 -7.60 -0.29 -21.67
C ILE A 42 -6.70 -1.53 -21.60
N ILE A 43 -5.40 -1.30 -21.43
CA ILE A 43 -4.42 -2.37 -21.25
C ILE A 43 -3.74 -2.13 -19.91
N GLU A 44 -3.90 -3.09 -19.01
CA GLU A 44 -3.34 -3.04 -17.67
C GLU A 44 -2.50 -4.28 -17.41
N LYS A 45 -1.29 -4.10 -16.89
CA LYS A 45 -0.49 -5.22 -16.40
C LYS A 45 -1.15 -5.77 -15.14
N HIS A 46 -1.52 -7.04 -15.15
CA HIS A 46 -2.06 -7.71 -13.98
C HIS A 46 -0.92 -8.03 -13.00
N ILE A 47 -0.84 -7.25 -11.93
CA ILE A 47 0.10 -7.48 -10.84
C ILE A 47 -0.60 -8.40 -9.84
N SER A 48 -0.29 -9.69 -9.84
CA SER A 48 -0.81 -10.62 -8.83
C SER A 48 0.00 -10.63 -7.55
N THR A 49 1.25 -10.15 -7.61
CA THR A 49 2.18 -10.17 -6.48
C THR A 49 3.04 -8.92 -6.48
N TYR A 50 3.42 -8.46 -5.29
CA TYR A 50 4.41 -7.41 -5.08
C TYR A 50 5.74 -8.01 -4.60
N LYS A 51 6.84 -7.32 -4.89
CA LYS A 51 8.12 -7.59 -4.24
C LYS A 51 7.95 -7.42 -2.73
N CYS A 52 8.41 -8.39 -1.94
CA CYS A 52 8.27 -8.33 -0.49
C CYS A 52 9.01 -7.10 0.07
N PHE A 53 8.29 -6.23 0.77
CA PHE A 53 8.87 -5.01 1.35
C PHE A 53 9.79 -5.29 2.53
N ALA A 54 9.61 -6.43 3.21
CA ALA A 54 10.36 -6.77 4.41
C ALA A 54 11.78 -7.24 4.09
N CYS A 55 11.92 -8.18 3.14
CA CYS A 55 13.22 -8.73 2.72
C CYS A 55 13.72 -8.15 1.39
N GLU A 56 13.03 -7.17 0.83
CA GLU A 56 13.37 -6.56 -0.46
C GLU A 56 13.61 -7.61 -1.55
N GLY A 57 12.77 -8.63 -1.59
CA GLY A 57 12.80 -9.70 -2.59
C GLY A 57 13.96 -10.70 -2.47
N GLU A 58 14.74 -10.66 -1.38
CA GLU A 58 15.79 -11.66 -1.12
C GLU A 58 15.19 -12.97 -0.60
N GLY A 59 14.05 -12.91 0.10
CA GLY A 59 13.39 -14.07 0.72
C GLY A 59 13.97 -14.44 2.07
N ILE A 60 15.16 -13.93 2.40
CA ILE A 60 15.86 -14.16 3.66
C ILE A 60 16.28 -12.84 4.29
N PHE A 61 16.36 -12.80 5.62
CA PHE A 61 17.05 -11.74 6.34
C PHE A 61 18.50 -12.15 6.57
N LYS A 62 19.43 -11.46 5.89
CA LYS A 62 20.84 -11.87 5.78
C LYS A 62 21.58 -11.91 7.10
N LYS A 63 21.27 -11.00 8.03
CA LYS A 63 21.97 -10.88 9.31
C LYS A 63 21.62 -12.03 10.26
N GLU A 64 20.38 -12.46 10.20
CA GLU A 64 19.79 -13.52 11.02
C GLU A 64 19.96 -14.90 10.35
N ASN A 65 20.27 -14.92 9.05
CA ASN A 65 20.29 -16.10 8.19
C ASN A 65 18.99 -16.91 8.30
N ARG A 66 17.86 -16.20 8.25
CA ARG A 66 16.52 -16.79 8.40
C ARG A 66 15.59 -16.35 7.30
N GLU A 67 14.59 -17.18 7.02
CA GLU A 67 13.55 -16.88 6.06
C GLU A 67 12.74 -15.65 6.47
N CYS A 68 12.26 -14.92 5.47
CA CYS A 68 11.44 -13.75 5.71
C CYS A 68 10.03 -14.16 6.10
N PHE A 69 9.69 -14.00 7.38
CA PHE A 69 8.35 -14.32 7.91
C PHE A 69 7.19 -13.53 7.30
N VAL A 70 7.44 -12.51 6.47
CA VAL A 70 6.38 -11.76 5.77
C VAL A 70 5.98 -12.43 4.46
N CYS A 71 6.96 -13.02 3.75
CA CYS A 71 6.73 -13.70 2.48
C CYS A 71 7.04 -15.20 2.53
N ASN A 72 7.35 -15.77 3.70
CA ASN A 72 7.75 -17.17 3.90
C ASN A 72 8.81 -17.64 2.89
N GLY A 73 9.85 -16.83 2.66
CA GLY A 73 10.89 -17.17 1.68
C GLY A 73 10.54 -16.89 0.21
N ASP A 74 9.27 -16.66 -0.14
CA ASP A 74 8.79 -16.55 -1.53
C ASP A 74 9.24 -15.28 -2.27
N LYS A 75 9.91 -14.34 -1.58
CA LYS A 75 10.40 -13.05 -2.11
C LYS A 75 9.30 -12.08 -2.54
N ARG A 76 8.05 -12.54 -2.58
CA ARG A 76 6.89 -11.81 -3.06
C ARG A 76 5.71 -11.97 -2.11
N ILE A 77 4.80 -11.00 -2.13
CA ILE A 77 3.57 -11.00 -1.35
C ILE A 77 2.41 -10.92 -2.33
N ASP A 78 1.37 -11.73 -2.13
CA ASP A 78 0.17 -11.64 -2.94
C ASP A 78 -0.45 -10.25 -2.86
N LYS A 79 -0.90 -9.73 -4.00
CA LYS A 79 -1.50 -8.40 -4.09
C LYS A 79 -2.69 -8.29 -3.13
N ASP A 80 -3.55 -9.29 -3.09
CA ASP A 80 -4.74 -9.26 -2.25
C ASP A 80 -4.40 -9.20 -0.75
N LEU A 81 -3.30 -9.85 -0.34
CA LEU A 81 -2.80 -9.75 1.04
C LEU A 81 -2.23 -8.36 1.36
N PHE A 82 -1.59 -7.72 0.39
CA PHE A 82 -0.98 -6.41 0.59
C PHE A 82 -1.99 -5.26 0.50
N ASP A 83 -2.96 -5.37 -0.42
CA ASP A 83 -4.01 -4.39 -0.63
C ASP A 83 -5.03 -4.37 0.53
N ASP A 84 -5.21 -5.51 1.22
CA ASP A 84 -5.90 -5.58 2.51
C ASP A 84 -4.92 -5.95 3.63
N ILE A 85 -4.34 -4.93 4.28
CA ILE A 85 -3.28 -5.13 5.28
C ILE A 85 -3.74 -5.98 6.46
N TYR A 86 -5.03 -6.02 6.77
CA TYR A 86 -5.56 -6.88 7.83
C TYR A 86 -5.45 -8.36 7.48
N GLN A 87 -5.52 -8.74 6.19
CA GLN A 87 -5.26 -10.11 5.76
C GLN A 87 -3.79 -10.48 5.93
N LEU A 88 -2.87 -9.56 5.59
CA LEU A 88 -1.46 -9.76 5.87
C LEU A 88 -1.22 -9.98 7.36
N ILE A 89 -1.77 -9.12 8.23
CA ILE A 89 -1.62 -9.25 9.69
C ILE A 89 -2.18 -10.59 10.18
N LYS A 90 -3.37 -10.99 9.72
CA LYS A 90 -3.94 -12.30 10.05
C LYS A 90 -3.02 -13.46 9.66
N LYS A 91 -2.46 -13.42 8.44
CA LYS A 91 -1.46 -14.40 7.99
C LYS A 91 -0.26 -14.43 8.93
N LEU A 92 0.30 -13.27 9.27
CA LEU A 92 1.44 -13.16 10.19
C LEU A 92 1.12 -13.74 11.57
N MET A 93 -0.06 -13.45 12.12
CA MET A 93 -0.49 -13.99 13.41
C MET A 93 -0.67 -15.51 13.36
N PHE A 94 -1.20 -16.04 12.25
CA PHE A 94 -1.35 -17.48 12.06
C PHE A 94 -0.01 -18.23 12.06
N GLN A 95 1.02 -17.65 11.44
CA GLN A 95 2.36 -18.24 11.37
C GLN A 95 3.30 -17.78 12.48
N SER A 96 2.79 -17.03 13.47
CA SER A 96 3.60 -16.44 14.54
C SER A 96 4.46 -17.47 15.29
N LYS A 97 3.89 -18.66 15.55
CA LYS A 97 4.62 -19.74 16.24
C LYS A 97 5.77 -20.32 15.42
N GLU A 98 5.60 -20.48 14.11
CA GLU A 98 6.62 -21.02 13.21
C GLU A 98 7.86 -20.12 13.16
N TYR A 99 7.62 -18.80 13.21
CA TYR A 99 8.67 -17.80 13.14
C TYR A 99 9.03 -17.19 14.51
N GLU A 100 8.58 -17.78 15.63
CA GLU A 100 8.86 -17.27 16.98
C GLU A 100 8.59 -15.76 17.14
N LEU A 101 7.41 -15.35 16.68
CA LEU A 101 6.91 -13.98 16.75
C LEU A 101 5.83 -13.88 17.83
N ASP A 102 5.83 -12.76 18.55
CA ASP A 102 4.69 -12.28 19.31
C ASP A 102 4.17 -11.00 18.64
N ILE A 103 2.91 -11.02 18.22
CA ILE A 103 2.31 -9.96 17.42
C ILE A 103 1.11 -9.40 18.18
N ASN A 104 1.20 -8.13 18.54
CA ASN A 104 0.12 -7.40 19.20
C ASN A 104 -0.45 -6.32 18.26
N LEU A 105 -1.74 -6.42 17.99
CA LEU A 105 -2.51 -5.41 17.27
C LEU A 105 -3.45 -4.71 18.26
N SER A 106 -3.25 -3.41 18.45
CA SER A 106 -4.10 -2.56 19.28
C SER A 106 -4.72 -1.46 18.44
N THR A 107 -5.86 -0.93 18.88
CA THR A 107 -6.47 0.25 18.26
C THR A 107 -6.73 1.29 19.34
N GLU A 108 -6.17 2.47 19.15
CA GLU A 108 -6.41 3.64 19.99
C GLU A 108 -7.45 4.53 19.29
N ILE A 109 -8.41 5.04 20.06
CA ILE A 109 -9.33 6.08 19.59
C ILE A 109 -8.78 7.41 20.07
N VAL A 110 -8.41 8.27 19.13
CA VAL A 110 -7.96 9.62 19.39
C VAL A 110 -9.10 10.56 19.09
N GLU A 111 -9.59 11.23 20.13
CA GLU A 111 -10.59 12.29 19.98
C GLU A 111 -9.95 13.49 19.27
N ILE A 112 -10.62 13.94 18.22
CA ILE A 112 -10.28 15.08 17.39
C ILE A 112 -11.35 16.16 17.61
N HIS A 113 -10.99 17.42 17.33
CA HIS A 113 -11.87 18.58 17.42
C HIS A 113 -13.26 18.31 16.81
N ASN A 114 -14.33 18.82 17.44
CA ASN A 114 -15.74 18.62 17.06
C ASN A 114 -16.31 17.19 17.24
N ASN A 115 -15.89 16.46 18.27
CA ASN A 115 -16.36 15.09 18.58
C ASN A 115 -16.10 14.06 17.47
N GLU A 116 -15.15 14.35 16.57
CA GLU A 116 -14.71 13.38 15.57
C GLU A 116 -13.69 12.43 16.22
N ASN A 117 -13.81 11.13 15.99
CA ASN A 117 -12.92 10.13 16.55
C ASN A 117 -12.06 9.52 15.46
N LEU A 118 -10.74 9.57 15.62
CA LEU A 118 -9.81 8.87 14.75
C LEU A 118 -9.40 7.55 15.37
N ARG A 119 -9.62 6.45 14.64
CA ARG A 119 -9.10 5.14 15.01
C ARG A 119 -7.69 4.98 14.45
N ILE A 120 -6.73 4.80 15.33
CA ILE A 120 -5.33 4.54 14.99
C ILE A 120 -5.02 3.11 15.40
N SER A 121 -4.78 2.24 14.43
CA SER A 121 -4.28 0.89 14.70
C SER A 121 -2.77 0.89 14.84
N ASN A 122 -2.28 0.27 15.90
CA ASN A 122 -0.87 0.09 16.19
C ASN A 122 -0.55 -1.40 16.17
N ILE A 123 0.50 -1.76 15.44
CA ILE A 123 1.09 -3.10 15.48
C ILE A 123 2.43 -3.05 16.22
N GLN A 124 2.69 -4.07 17.01
CA GLN A 124 3.96 -4.38 17.63
C GLN A 124 4.30 -5.84 17.34
N ILE A 125 5.53 -6.10 16.94
CA ILE A 125 6.07 -7.41 16.62
C ILE A 125 7.31 -7.59 17.50
N TYR A 126 7.32 -8.65 18.30
CA TYR A 126 8.44 -9.04 19.12
C TYR A 126 8.96 -10.39 18.65
N SER A 127 10.28 -10.58 18.72
CA SER A 127 10.91 -11.86 18.48
C SER A 127 12.26 -11.89 19.18
N THR A 128 12.66 -13.08 19.61
CA THR A 128 14.00 -13.34 20.16
C THR A 128 15.03 -13.65 19.07
N ILE A 129 14.58 -13.98 17.86
CA ILE A 129 15.44 -14.45 16.76
C ILE A 129 15.63 -13.46 15.61
N TYR A 130 14.76 -12.45 15.50
CA TYR A 130 14.90 -11.39 14.51
C TYR A 130 15.45 -10.10 15.13
N ASP A 131 16.34 -9.42 14.40
CA ASP A 131 16.89 -8.13 14.83
C ASP A 131 15.79 -7.08 14.96
N ARG A 132 15.89 -6.25 16.01
CA ARG A 132 14.88 -5.24 16.30
C ARG A 132 14.71 -4.24 15.16
N ASN A 133 15.77 -3.89 14.44
CA ASN A 133 15.65 -2.94 13.32
C ASN A 133 14.84 -3.53 12.15
N VAL A 134 14.92 -4.85 11.94
CA VAL A 134 14.09 -5.53 10.93
C VAL A 134 12.63 -5.49 11.34
N LEU A 135 12.34 -5.79 12.61
CA LEU A 135 10.98 -5.74 13.17
C LEU A 135 10.40 -4.32 13.11
N ASP A 136 11.16 -3.32 13.54
CA ASP A 136 10.75 -1.90 13.51
C ASP A 136 10.39 -1.45 12.09
N ARG A 137 11.21 -1.82 11.10
CA ARG A 137 10.95 -1.47 9.70
C ARG A 137 9.65 -2.10 9.18
N ILE A 138 9.40 -3.36 9.55
CA ILE A 138 8.19 -4.09 9.15
C ILE A 138 6.96 -3.49 9.83
N GLU A 139 7.04 -3.23 11.13
CA GLU A 139 6.00 -2.55 11.90
C GLU A 139 5.66 -1.19 11.28
N ASP A 140 6.67 -0.39 10.95
CA ASP A 140 6.50 0.94 10.37
C ASP A 140 5.81 0.86 9.01
N GLN A 141 6.16 -0.12 8.17
CA GLN A 141 5.50 -0.31 6.88
C GLN A 141 4.04 -0.76 7.05
N ILE A 142 3.76 -1.73 7.93
CA ILE A 142 2.39 -2.18 8.20
C ILE A 142 1.55 -1.03 8.78
N ARG A 143 2.13 -0.22 9.67
CA ARG A 143 1.47 0.96 10.25
C ARG A 143 1.15 2.01 9.17
N LYS A 144 2.05 2.25 8.20
CA LYS A 144 1.79 3.13 7.05
C LYS A 144 0.60 2.65 6.22
N GLU A 145 0.50 1.35 5.95
CA GLU A 145 -0.62 0.77 5.19
C GLU A 145 -1.94 0.76 5.98
N LEU A 146 -1.90 0.43 7.29
CA LEU A 146 -3.06 0.54 8.18
C LEU A 146 -3.64 1.96 8.17
N ILE A 147 -2.78 2.98 8.22
CA ILE A 147 -3.23 4.38 8.15
C ILE A 147 -3.86 4.66 6.80
N LYS A 148 -3.25 4.25 5.68
CA LYS A 148 -3.84 4.43 4.35
C LYS A 148 -5.23 3.79 4.26
N GLN A 149 -5.38 2.54 4.71
CA GLN A 149 -6.65 1.81 4.64
C GLN A 149 -7.73 2.40 5.55
N ASN A 150 -7.34 2.88 6.75
CA ASN A 150 -8.26 3.49 7.72
C ASN A 150 -8.54 4.98 7.49
N SER A 151 -7.72 5.66 6.67
CA SER A 151 -7.82 7.12 6.42
C SER A 151 -8.99 7.56 5.54
N LYS A 152 -10.11 6.83 5.53
CA LYS A 152 -11.41 7.37 5.13
C LYS A 152 -11.87 8.36 6.20
N PHE A 153 -11.15 9.48 6.32
CA PHE A 153 -11.49 10.56 7.21
C PHE A 153 -12.55 11.42 6.51
N ASP A 154 -13.81 11.25 6.89
CA ASP A 154 -14.92 12.02 6.33
C ASP A 154 -14.91 13.47 6.81
N GLY A 155 -14.31 13.75 7.97
CA GLY A 155 -14.15 15.10 8.55
C GLY A 155 -13.14 16.02 7.86
N ASP A 156 -13.13 17.28 8.30
CA ASP A 156 -12.16 18.28 7.87
C ASP A 156 -10.84 18.15 8.65
N LEU A 157 -9.81 17.63 7.98
CA LEU A 157 -8.45 17.55 8.53
C LEU A 157 -7.86 18.96 8.68
N THR A 158 -7.90 19.52 9.89
CA THR A 158 -7.19 20.76 10.21
C THR A 158 -5.70 20.50 10.49
N TYR A 159 -4.86 21.52 10.32
CA TYR A 159 -3.44 21.45 10.70
C TYR A 159 -3.23 21.06 12.18
N LYS A 160 -4.14 21.47 13.07
CA LYS A 160 -4.14 21.10 14.49
C LYS A 160 -4.31 19.59 14.67
N ASN A 161 -5.22 18.99 13.91
CA ASN A 161 -5.48 17.54 13.93
C ASN A 161 -4.25 16.76 13.43
N ILE A 162 -3.67 17.21 12.31
CA ILE A 162 -2.44 16.63 11.73
C ILE A 162 -1.30 16.66 12.76
N PHE A 163 -1.12 17.78 13.47
CA PHE A 163 -0.07 17.92 14.47
C PHE A 163 -0.27 16.99 15.67
N ILE A 164 -1.48 16.87 16.20
CA ILE A 164 -1.82 15.96 17.32
C ILE A 164 -1.53 14.51 16.94
N ILE A 165 -2.00 14.08 15.76
CA ILE A 165 -1.75 12.74 15.23
C ILE A 165 -0.24 12.51 15.10
N SER A 166 0.48 13.46 14.50
CA SER A 166 1.93 13.35 14.28
C SER A 166 2.73 13.14 15.57
N LYS A 167 2.30 13.72 16.70
CA LYS A 167 2.99 13.61 17.99
C LYS A 167 2.90 12.21 18.61
N LYS A 168 1.94 11.38 18.19
CA LYS A 168 1.75 10.02 18.72
C LYS A 168 2.72 9.00 18.13
N PHE A 169 3.41 9.34 17.03
CA PHE A 169 4.34 8.44 16.37
C PHE A 169 5.77 8.72 16.83
N LYS A 170 6.45 7.66 17.28
CA LYS A 170 7.79 7.74 17.85
C LYS A 170 8.86 8.08 16.82
N THR A 171 8.72 7.60 15.58
CA THR A 171 9.73 7.81 14.53
C THR A 171 9.42 9.06 13.71
N ASN A 172 10.45 9.87 13.46
CA ASN A 172 10.35 11.06 12.61
C ASN A 172 9.93 10.71 11.17
N GLU A 173 10.24 9.49 10.72
CA GLU A 173 9.87 9.01 9.39
C GLU A 173 8.36 8.79 9.26
N ILE A 174 7.74 8.04 10.19
CA ILE A 174 6.29 7.88 10.20
C ILE A 174 5.60 9.22 10.39
N ARG A 175 6.13 10.05 11.29
CA ARG A 175 5.58 11.38 11.55
C ARG A 175 5.54 12.23 10.28
N SER A 176 6.65 12.30 9.54
CA SER A 176 6.74 13.02 8.27
C SER A 176 5.81 12.42 7.21
N TYR A 177 5.76 11.10 7.11
CA TYR A 177 4.88 10.41 6.17
C TYR A 177 3.41 10.74 6.43
N ILE A 178 2.96 10.67 7.69
CA ILE A 178 1.58 10.97 8.08
C ILE A 178 1.23 12.42 7.80
N ILE A 179 2.10 13.37 8.16
CA ILE A 179 1.89 14.78 7.88
C ILE A 179 1.68 14.99 6.37
N ASN A 180 2.60 14.48 5.54
CA ASN A 180 2.51 14.61 4.09
C ASN A 180 1.28 13.93 3.50
N TYR A 181 0.94 12.73 4.00
CA TYR A 181 -0.21 11.97 3.56
C TYR A 181 -1.53 12.70 3.89
N LEU A 182 -1.70 13.17 5.12
CA LEU A 182 -2.88 13.91 5.56
C LEU A 182 -3.02 15.26 4.84
N LEU A 183 -1.91 15.99 4.62
CA LEU A 183 -1.90 17.21 3.81
C LEU A 183 -2.31 16.93 2.36
N SER A 184 -1.88 15.80 1.79
CA SER A 184 -2.27 15.42 0.43
C SER A 184 -3.78 15.17 0.31
N ILE A 185 -4.40 14.57 1.32
CA ILE A 185 -5.86 14.36 1.39
C ILE A 185 -6.59 15.69 1.50
N HIS A 186 -6.14 16.59 2.39
CA HIS A 186 -6.74 17.92 2.57
C HIS A 186 -6.70 18.75 1.27
N SER A 187 -5.55 18.75 0.58
CA SER A 187 -5.40 19.46 -0.70
C SER A 187 -6.34 18.93 -1.80
N LYS A 188 -6.59 17.61 -1.83
CA LYS A 188 -7.49 16.99 -2.81
C LYS A 188 -8.97 17.32 -2.54
N LYS A 189 -9.38 17.41 -1.27
CA LYS A 189 -10.73 17.87 -0.90
C LYS A 189 -10.97 19.32 -1.33
N ASN A 190 -10.02 20.22 -1.07
CA ASN A 190 -10.16 21.64 -1.42
C ASN A 190 -10.09 21.93 -2.94
N ARG A 191 -9.49 21.05 -3.74
CA ARG A 191 -9.49 21.18 -5.21
C ARG A 191 -10.83 20.82 -5.87
N LYS A 192 -11.73 20.10 -5.19
CA LYS A 192 -13.07 19.79 -5.73
C LYS A 192 -14.02 20.99 -5.77
N GLY A 193 -13.59 22.18 -5.31
CA GLY A 193 -14.36 23.43 -5.37
C GLY A 193 -13.99 24.39 -6.52
N VAL A 194 -13.02 24.04 -7.39
CA VAL A 194 -12.63 24.92 -8.50
C VAL A 194 -13.20 24.37 -9.82
N GLN A 195 -14.42 24.77 -10.15
CA GLN A 195 -14.93 24.66 -11.52
C GLN A 195 -14.20 25.72 -12.37
N TYR A 196 -13.38 25.26 -13.32
CA TYR A 196 -12.87 26.13 -14.37
C TYR A 196 -14.01 26.40 -15.36
N TYR A 197 -14.58 27.60 -15.32
CA TYR A 197 -15.35 28.12 -16.44
C TYR A 197 -14.35 28.62 -17.48
N GLU A 198 -14.14 27.86 -18.55
CA GLU A 198 -13.55 28.42 -19.76
C GLU A 198 -14.57 29.38 -20.37
N LYS A 199 -14.22 30.68 -20.39
CA LYS A 199 -14.98 31.69 -21.14
C LYS A 199 -14.88 31.34 -22.63
N GLN A 200 -16.04 31.15 -23.25
CA GLN A 200 -16.21 31.13 -24.71
C GLN A 200 -15.91 32.50 -25.31
#